data_AF-A0A8X6V2X4-F1
#
_entry.id   AF-A0A8X6V2X4-F1
#
_cell.length_a   1.000
_cell.length_b   1.000
_cell.length_c   1.000
_cell.angle_alpha   90.00
_cell.angle_beta   90.00
_cell.angle_gamma   90.00
#
_symmetry.space_group_name_H-M   'P 1'
#
loop_
_entity.id
_entity.type
_entity.pdbx_description
1 polymer ?
#
loop_
_entity_poly.entity_id
_entity_poly.type
_entity_poly.pdbx_seq_one_letter_code
_entity_poly.pdbx_strand_id
1 'polypeptide(L)'
;MPPTAPNFGGLWEAGVKSLKFYLKRAVGNLKMTLEEFLTIIIQIEGILNSRPITPLSEDIDDLEVITPGHFLIGRPITSISEPNLLDKTENTLSRWQKLTKIVQHIWTK
;
A
#
# COMPACT_ATOMS: atom_id res chain seq x y z
N MET A 1 -11.05 -24.48 4.48
CA MET A 1 -9.95 -24.77 3.54
C MET A 1 -9.58 -26.25 3.69
N PRO A 2 -9.25 -26.98 2.62
CA PRO A 2 -8.86 -28.38 2.74
C PRO A 2 -7.56 -28.48 3.56
N PRO A 3 -7.49 -29.31 4.62
CA PRO A 3 -6.30 -29.44 5.46
C PRO A 3 -5.04 -29.91 4.73
N THR A 4 -5.16 -30.46 3.52
CA THR A 4 -4.11 -31.16 2.78
C THR A 4 -3.69 -30.48 1.47
N ALA A 5 -4.14 -29.25 1.21
CA ALA A 5 -3.85 -28.54 -0.03
C ALA A 5 -3.15 -27.18 0.24
N PRO A 6 -1.87 -27.19 0.69
CA PRO A 6 -1.14 -25.97 1.06
C PRO A 6 -0.97 -24.98 -0.11
N ASN A 7 -1.02 -25.47 -1.35
CA ASN A 7 -1.03 -24.63 -2.56
C ASN A 7 -2.29 -23.75 -2.70
N PHE A 8 -3.43 -24.13 -2.10
CA PHE A 8 -4.64 -23.28 -2.11
C PHE A 8 -4.52 -22.09 -1.16
N GLY A 9 -3.57 -22.11 -0.23
CA GLY A 9 -3.36 -21.02 0.72
C GLY A 9 -2.37 -19.94 0.26
N GLY A 10 -1.49 -20.27 -0.67
CA GLY A 10 -0.31 -19.44 -0.97
C GLY A 10 -0.62 -18.00 -1.37
N LEU A 11 -1.70 -17.76 -2.13
CA LEU A 11 -2.02 -16.40 -2.62
C LEU A 11 -2.47 -15.47 -1.48
N TRP A 12 -3.37 -15.92 -0.61
CA TRP A 12 -3.83 -15.10 0.51
C TRP A 12 -2.73 -14.95 1.57
N GLU A 13 -1.92 -15.99 1.81
CA GLU A 13 -0.77 -15.93 2.70
C GLU A 13 0.28 -14.93 2.22
N ALA A 14 0.55 -14.90 0.90
CA ALA A 14 1.42 -13.90 0.29
C ALA A 14 0.85 -12.47 0.44
N GLY A 15 -0.47 -12.30 0.32
CA GLY A 15 -1.16 -11.05 0.60
C GLY A 15 -0.97 -10.59 2.05
N VAL A 16 -1.21 -11.47 3.02
CA VAL A 16 -1.01 -11.19 4.46
C VAL A 16 0.45 -10.88 4.77
N LYS A 17 1.40 -11.60 4.17
CA LYS A 17 2.83 -11.34 4.31
C LYS A 17 3.20 -9.95 3.79
N SER A 18 2.67 -9.56 2.63
CA SER A 18 2.92 -8.25 2.03
C SER A 18 2.33 -7.12 2.87
N LEU A 19 1.10 -7.26 3.35
CA LEU A 19 0.46 -6.30 4.26
C LEU A 19 1.31 -6.10 5.53
N LYS A 20 1.72 -7.19 6.18
CA LYS A 20 2.56 -7.13 7.39
C LYS A 20 3.90 -6.46 7.13
N PHE A 21 4.51 -6.72 5.97
CA PHE A 21 5.77 -6.10 5.56
C PHE A 21 5.65 -4.56 5.51
N TYR A 22 4.64 -4.06 4.80
CA TYR A 22 4.41 -2.61 4.66
C TYR A 22 4.00 -1.97 6.00
N LEU A 23 3.11 -2.63 6.75
CA LEU A 23 2.65 -2.14 8.04
C LEU A 23 3.80 -1.95 9.03
N LYS A 24 4.71 -2.93 9.12
CA LYS A 24 5.88 -2.86 10.00
C LYS A 24 6.81 -1.69 9.65
N ARG A 25 6.95 -1.37 8.36
CA ARG A 25 7.82 -0.28 7.88
C ARG A 25 7.24 1.10 8.16
N ALA A 26 5.94 1.26 7.88
CA ALA A 26 5.19 2.48 8.13
C ALA A 26 5.11 2.77 9.63
N VAL A 27 4.53 1.85 10.41
CA VAL A 27 4.10 2.11 11.79
C VAL A 27 5.18 1.84 12.82
N GLY A 28 5.97 0.77 12.65
CA GLY A 28 6.91 0.33 13.68
C GLY A 28 6.24 0.15 15.05
N ASN A 29 6.67 0.93 16.04
CA ASN A 29 6.17 0.90 17.43
C ASN A 29 5.30 2.13 17.79
N LEU A 30 4.79 2.87 16.81
CA LEU A 30 3.96 4.05 17.06
C LEU A 30 2.64 3.67 17.75
N LYS A 31 2.24 4.45 18.75
CA LYS A 31 0.89 4.38 19.34
C LYS A 31 -0.06 5.23 18.50
N MET A 32 -1.18 4.64 18.10
CA MET A 32 -2.16 5.27 17.22
C MET A 32 -3.56 4.95 17.70
N THR A 33 -4.53 5.79 17.35
CA THR A 33 -5.95 5.45 17.53
C THR A 33 -6.38 4.38 16.53
N LEU A 34 -7.53 3.76 16.78
CA LEU A 34 -8.11 2.80 15.84
C LEU A 34 -8.34 3.42 14.46
N GLU A 35 -8.85 4.66 14.41
CA GLU A 35 -9.11 5.37 13.15
C GLU A 35 -7.83 5.62 12.35
N GLU A 36 -6.75 6.02 13.03
CA GLU A 36 -5.44 6.22 12.40
C GLU A 36 -4.87 4.90 11.85
N PHE A 37 -4.99 3.82 12.63
CA PHE A 37 -4.56 2.50 12.20
C PHE A 37 -5.35 2.02 10.97
N LEU A 38 -6.68 2.15 10.99
CA LEU A 38 -7.52 1.80 9.84
C LEU A 38 -7.17 2.63 8.60
N THR A 39 -6.93 3.93 8.78
CA THR A 39 -6.52 4.81 7.68
C THR A 39 -5.21 4.37 7.03
N ILE A 40 -4.23 3.94 7.83
CA ILE A 40 -2.95 3.42 7.32
C ILE A 40 -3.15 2.08 6.60
N ILE A 41 -3.98 1.18 7.15
CA ILE A 41 -4.28 -0.11 6.52
C ILE A 41 -4.93 0.09 5.15
N ILE A 42 -5.90 1.00 5.04
CA ILE A 42 -6.58 1.31 3.76
C ILE A 42 -5.58 1.88 2.74
N GLN A 43 -4.67 2.75 3.16
CA GLN A 43 -3.62 3.26 2.27
C GLN A 43 -2.67 2.15 1.80
N ILE A 44 -2.26 1.24 2.69
CA ILE A 44 -1.43 0.09 2.32
C ILE A 44 -2.17 -0.85 1.36
N GLU A 45 -3.47 -1.10 1.59
CA GLU A 45 -4.32 -1.85 0.67
C GLU A 45 -4.33 -1.21 -0.72
N GLY A 46 -4.54 0.11 -0.78
CA GLY A 46 -4.47 0.87 -2.03
C GLY A 46 -3.14 0.69 -2.75
N ILE A 47 -2.01 0.78 -2.03
CA ILE A 47 -0.66 0.54 -2.57
C ILE A 47 -0.54 -0.89 -3.11
N LEU A 48 -0.94 -1.90 -2.32
CA LEU A 48 -0.86 -3.30 -2.72
C LEU A 48 -1.68 -3.59 -3.97
N ASN A 49 -2.86 -2.98 -4.10
CA ASN A 49 -3.75 -3.17 -5.24
C ASN A 49 -3.38 -2.30 -6.44
N SER A 50 -2.60 -1.25 -6.25
CA SER A 50 -2.07 -0.42 -7.35
C SER A 50 -0.71 -0.91 -7.86
N ARG A 51 -0.14 -1.96 -7.26
CA ARG A 51 1.18 -2.46 -7.66
C ARG A 51 1.17 -2.93 -9.13
N PRO A 52 2.16 -2.56 -9.96
CA PRO A 52 2.29 -3.07 -11.31
C PRO A 52 2.48 -4.60 -11.34
N ILE A 53 1.79 -5.29 -12.26
CA ILE A 53 2.00 -6.72 -12.55
C ILE A 53 2.75 -6.88 -13.86
N THR A 54 2.26 -6.25 -14.94
CA THR A 54 2.90 -6.23 -16.27
C THR A 54 2.48 -4.97 -17.03
N PRO A 55 3.32 -4.45 -17.95
CA PRO A 55 2.91 -3.43 -18.91
C PRO A 55 1.70 -3.88 -19.75
N LEU A 56 0.87 -2.94 -20.16
CA LEU A 56 -0.25 -3.17 -21.08
C LEU A 56 0.17 -3.09 -22.56
N SER A 57 1.27 -2.41 -22.84
CA SER A 57 1.83 -2.21 -24.17
C SER A 57 3.31 -2.57 -24.21
N GLU A 58 3.81 -2.84 -25.42
CA GLU A 58 5.25 -2.99 -25.70
C GLU A 58 5.92 -1.64 -26.02
N ASP A 59 5.12 -0.57 -26.19
CA ASP A 59 5.62 0.78 -26.37
C ASP A 59 6.31 1.27 -25.09
N ILE A 60 7.54 1.77 -25.23
CA ILE A 60 8.36 2.26 -24.12
C ILE A 60 7.80 3.58 -23.56
N ASP A 61 7.09 4.34 -24.40
CA ASP A 61 6.48 5.61 -23.99
C ASP A 61 5.11 5.42 -23.32
N ASP A 62 4.53 4.20 -23.38
CA ASP A 62 3.29 3.87 -22.69
C ASP A 62 3.58 3.35 -21.26
N LEU A 63 3.21 4.17 -20.27
CA LEU A 63 3.41 3.86 -18.86
C LEU A 63 2.22 3.12 -18.22
N GLU A 64 1.21 2.72 -19.00
CA GLU A 64 0.08 1.96 -18.48
C GLU A 64 0.47 0.53 -18.10
N VAL A 65 0.00 0.11 -16.92
CA VAL A 65 0.30 -1.20 -16.35
C VAL A 65 -0.98 -1.88 -15.86
N ILE A 66 -1.06 -3.19 -16.05
CA ILE A 66 -2.09 -3.97 -15.37
C ILE A 66 -1.70 -4.13 -13.90
N THR A 67 -2.68 -3.95 -13.03
CA THR A 67 -2.53 -4.00 -11.57
C THR A 67 -3.60 -4.91 -10.98
N PRO A 68 -3.46 -5.40 -9.74
CA PRO A 68 -4.54 -6.13 -9.07
C PRO A 68 -5.87 -5.37 -9.03
N GLY A 69 -5.81 -4.04 -8.89
CA GLY A 69 -6.97 -3.15 -8.91
C GLY A 69 -7.82 -3.30 -10.17
N HIS A 70 -7.20 -3.56 -11.33
CA HIS A 70 -7.93 -3.83 -12.58
C HIS A 70 -8.86 -5.05 -12.45
N PHE A 71 -8.42 -6.10 -11.76
CA PHE A 71 -9.24 -7.29 -11.52
C PHE A 71 -10.29 -7.09 -10.43
N LEU A 72 -10.07 -6.16 -9.49
CA LEU A 72 -10.99 -5.89 -8.39
C LEU A 72 -12.13 -4.95 -8.78
N ILE A 73 -11.83 -3.89 -9.53
CA ILE A 73 -12.79 -2.82 -9.84
C ILE A 73 -12.89 -2.50 -11.34
N GLY A 74 -12.22 -3.25 -12.20
CA GLY A 74 -12.27 -3.07 -13.66
C GLY A 74 -11.42 -1.91 -14.20
N ARG A 75 -10.64 -1.23 -13.34
CA ARG A 75 -9.83 -0.05 -13.70
C ARG A 75 -8.65 0.14 -12.74
N PRO A 76 -7.65 0.98 -13.07
CA PRO A 76 -6.60 1.33 -12.12
C PRO A 76 -7.19 2.02 -10.87
N ILE A 77 -6.62 1.71 -9.71
CA ILE A 77 -6.84 2.51 -8.50
C ILE A 77 -5.92 3.73 -8.61
N THR A 78 -6.51 4.92 -8.58
CA THR A 78 -5.78 6.19 -8.70
C THR A 78 -6.02 7.06 -7.47
N SER A 79 -5.03 7.87 -7.11
CA SER A 79 -5.13 8.87 -6.05
C SER A 79 -4.43 10.15 -6.47
N ILE A 80 -4.79 11.26 -5.83
CA ILE A 80 -4.04 12.51 -5.99
C ILE A 80 -2.63 12.30 -5.39
N SER A 81 -1.62 12.83 -6.06
CA SER A 81 -0.25 12.76 -5.56
C SER A 81 -0.12 13.58 -4.26
N GLU A 82 0.32 12.91 -3.20
CA GLU A 82 0.56 13.52 -1.91
C GLU A 82 1.87 14.33 -1.90
N PRO A 83 1.95 15.47 -1.20
CA PRO A 83 3.21 16.20 -1.03
C PRO A 83 4.21 15.33 -0.27
N ASN A 84 5.50 15.45 -0.59
CA ASN A 84 6.54 14.79 0.21
C ASN A 84 6.65 15.45 1.60
N LEU A 85 6.49 14.66 2.65
CA LEU A 85 6.50 15.11 4.05
C LEU A 85 7.67 14.50 4.85
N LEU A 86 8.52 13.70 4.23
CA LEU A 86 9.62 12.99 4.92
C LEU A 86 10.54 13.95 5.68
N ASP A 87 10.86 15.10 5.07
CA ASP A 87 11.77 16.09 5.65
C ASP A 87 11.08 17.12 6.56
N LYS A 88 9.75 17.12 6.65
CA LYS A 88 9.01 18.11 7.46
C LYS A 88 9.03 17.76 8.95
N THR A 89 9.19 18.75 9.81
CA THR A 89 9.17 18.57 11.27
C THR A 89 7.76 18.21 11.76
N GLU A 90 7.66 17.17 12.61
CA GLU A 90 6.37 16.60 13.03
C GLU A 90 5.43 17.58 13.75
N ASN A 91 5.99 18.55 14.47
CA ASN A 91 5.24 19.58 15.20
C ASN A 91 4.49 20.56 14.29
N THR A 92 4.83 20.62 13.00
CA THR A 92 4.16 21.49 12.01
C THR A 92 3.06 20.76 11.24
N LEU A 93 2.94 19.44 11.41
CA LEU A 93 2.07 18.61 10.60
C LEU A 93 0.68 18.49 11.22
N SER A 94 -0.34 18.67 10.39
CA SER A 94 -1.71 18.29 10.72
C SER A 94 -1.81 16.78 10.95
N ARG A 95 -2.90 16.33 11.58
CA ARG A 95 -3.10 14.89 11.84
C ARG A 95 -3.04 14.05 10.57
N TRP A 96 -3.71 14.50 9.51
CA TRP A 96 -3.67 13.83 8.21
C TRP A 96 -2.25 13.81 7.62
N GLN A 97 -1.51 14.93 7.68
CA GLN A 97 -0.12 14.99 7.21
C GLN A 97 0.80 14.02 7.98
N LYS A 98 0.57 13.81 9.27
CA LYS A 98 1.31 12.79 10.05
C LYS A 98 1.05 11.39 9.52
N LEU A 99 -0.20 11.04 9.24
CA LEU A 99 -0.56 9.73 8.66
C LEU A 99 0.05 9.54 7.26
N THR A 100 -0.04 10.56 6.40
CA THR A 100 0.59 10.53 5.08
C THR A 100 2.10 10.34 5.19
N LYS A 101 2.75 11.08 6.10
CA LYS A 101 4.19 10.92 6.37
C LYS A 101 4.52 9.50 6.85
N ILE A 102 3.73 8.91 7.73
CA ILE A 102 3.91 7.53 8.21
C ILE A 102 3.87 6.54 7.04
N VAL A 103 2.90 6.69 6.13
CA VAL A 103 2.81 5.84 4.94
C VAL A 103 4.00 6.04 4.00
N GLN A 104 4.47 7.28 3.80
CA GLN A 104 5.64 7.57 2.96
C GLN A 104 6.94 6.89 3.46
N HIS A 105 7.07 6.62 4.76
CA HIS A 105 8.22 5.88 5.30
C HIS A 105 8.33 4.43 4.81
N ILE A 106 7.28 3.90 4.18
CA ILE A 106 7.33 2.60 3.49
C ILE A 106 8.48 2.57 2.48
N TRP A 107 8.75 3.68 1.81
CA TRP A 107 9.69 3.75 0.69
C TRP A 107 11.14 4.03 1.13
N THR A 108 11.38 4.37 2.39
CA THR A 108 12.70 4.83 2.86
C THR A 108 13.48 3.80 3.69
N LYS A 109 12.82 2.75 4.19
CA LYS A 109 13.46 1.69 4.99
C LYS A 109 13.92 0.51 4.14
#